data_AF-A0A2V9U2D6-F1
#
_entry.id   AF-A0A2V9U2D6-F1
#
_cell.length_a   1.000
_cell.length_b   1.000
_cell.length_c   1.000
_cell.angle_alpha   90.00
_cell.angle_beta   90.00
_cell.angle_gamma   90.00
#
_symmetry.space_group_name_H-M   'P 1'
#
loop_
_entity.id
_entity.type
_entity.pdbx_description
1 polymer ?
#
loop_
_entity_poly.entity_id
_entity_poly.type
_entity_poly.pdbx_seq_one_letter_code
_entity_poly.pdbx_strand_id
1 'polypeptide(L)'
;MRKQKGFSLIELLIVVAIILIIAAIAIPNLLRARMAANESSAASSIRTVNTAEVTYYSTYPATGYAALASLGGAASPCVPAIANACLIDNNLATNGGGAGKSGYN
;
A
#
# COMPACT_ATOMS: atom_id res chain seq x y z
N MET A 1 19.59 -51.48 14.83
CA MET A 1 20.36 -50.38 14.22
C MET A 1 19.51 -49.74 13.13
N ARG A 2 19.02 -48.51 13.35
CA ARG A 2 18.26 -47.77 12.32
C ARG A 2 19.24 -47.30 11.24
N LYS A 3 19.10 -47.77 10.01
CA LYS A 3 19.86 -47.27 8.86
C LYS A 3 19.48 -45.80 8.64
N GLN A 4 20.37 -44.87 8.96
CA GLN A 4 20.21 -43.49 8.52
C GLN A 4 20.47 -43.45 7.01
N LYS A 5 19.44 -43.12 6.22
CA LYS A 5 19.63 -42.76 4.81
C LYS A 5 20.15 -41.33 4.77
N GLY A 6 21.43 -41.16 4.43
CA GLY A 6 22.00 -39.86 4.13
C GLY A 6 21.47 -39.33 2.80
N PHE A 7 21.36 -38.01 2.69
CA PHE A 7 20.98 -37.31 1.46
C PHE A 7 22.13 -37.41 0.44
N SER A 8 21.84 -37.77 -0.81
CA SER A 8 22.86 -37.80 -1.87
C SER A 8 23.13 -36.41 -2.41
N LEU A 9 24.39 -36.12 -2.75
CA LEU A 9 24.77 -34.84 -3.38
C LEU A 9 24.01 -34.60 -4.69
N ILE A 10 23.68 -35.66 -5.44
CA ILE A 10 22.91 -35.52 -6.69
C ILE A 10 21.45 -35.17 -6.44
N GLU A 11 20.86 -35.66 -5.34
CA GLU A 11 19.50 -35.30 -4.94
C GLU A 11 19.43 -33.81 -4.61
N LEU A 12 20.46 -33.28 -3.92
CA LEU A 12 20.51 -31.86 -3.59
C LEU A 12 20.71 -30.98 -4.83
N LEU A 13 21.53 -31.42 -5.79
CA LEU A 13 21.77 -30.69 -7.04
C LEU A 13 20.50 -30.53 -7.88
N ILE A 14 19.71 -31.60 -8.04
CA ILE A 14 18.48 -31.54 -8.84
C ILE A 14 17.45 -30.63 -8.16
N VAL A 15 17.36 -30.65 -6.83
CA VAL A 15 16.45 -29.78 -6.07
C VAL A 15 16.79 -28.31 -6.29
N VAL A 16 18.06 -27.93 -6.16
CA VAL A 16 18.49 -26.53 -6.39
C VAL A 16 18.26 -26.12 -7.85
N ALA A 17 18.52 -27.00 -8.81
CA ALA A 17 18.26 -26.72 -10.23
C ALA A 17 16.79 -26.38 -10.50
N ILE A 18 15.84 -27.15 -9.94
CA ILE A 18 14.41 -26.91 -10.10
C ILE A 18 13.99 -25.59 -9.40
N ILE A 19 14.49 -25.33 -8.19
CA ILE A 19 14.22 -24.07 -7.48
C ILE A 19 14.67 -22.86 -8.31
N LEU A 20 15.86 -22.92 -8.94
CA LEU A 20 16.37 -21.84 -9.77
C LEU A 20 15.52 -21.61 -11.03
N ILE A 21 15.01 -22.66 -11.66
CA ILE A 21 14.09 -22.54 -12.81
C ILE A 21 12.79 -21.85 -12.38
N ILE A 22 12.21 -22.26 -11.25
CA ILE A 22 10.98 -21.64 -10.72
C ILE A 22 11.25 -20.18 -10.35
N ALA A 23 12.35 -19.90 -9.64
CA ALA A 23 12.70 -18.55 -9.22
C ALA A 23 12.91 -17.60 -10.41
N ALA A 24 13.54 -18.07 -11.49
CA ALA A 24 13.77 -17.29 -12.70
C ALA A 24 12.47 -16.77 -13.34
N ILE A 25 11.38 -17.55 -13.26
CA ILE A 25 10.06 -17.15 -13.80
C ILE A 25 9.26 -16.37 -12.75
N ALA A 26 9.32 -16.80 -11.49
CA ALA A 26 8.51 -16.23 -10.41
C ALA A 26 8.94 -14.81 -10.03
N ILE A 27 10.24 -14.51 -9.96
CA ILE A 27 10.76 -13.20 -9.55
C ILE A 27 10.28 -12.08 -10.49
N PRO A 28 10.47 -12.13 -11.83
CA PRO A 28 10.02 -11.03 -12.69
C PRO A 28 8.49 -10.87 -12.68
N ASN A 29 7.74 -11.98 -12.55
CA ASN A 29 6.29 -11.91 -12.44
C ASN A 29 5.85 -11.25 -11.13
N LEU A 30 6.49 -11.60 -10.01
CA LEU A 30 6.25 -10.98 -8.71
C LEU A 30 6.55 -9.48 -8.74
N LEU A 31 7.67 -9.06 -9.34
CA LEU A 31 8.00 -7.65 -9.47
C LEU A 31 6.93 -6.89 -10.27
N ARG A 32 6.45 -7.48 -11.37
CA ARG A 32 5.38 -6.89 -12.20
C ARG A 32 4.06 -6.80 -11.43
N ALA A 33 3.70 -7.84 -10.69
CA ALA A 33 2.50 -7.86 -9.85
C ALA A 33 2.56 -6.78 -8.75
N ARG A 34 3.72 -6.60 -8.10
CA ARG A 34 3.92 -5.54 -7.10
C ARG A 34 3.78 -4.14 -7.69
N MET A 35 4.33 -3.90 -8.89
CA MET A 35 4.19 -2.61 -9.57
C MET A 35 2.72 -2.31 -9.91
N ALA A 36 2.02 -3.27 -10.53
CA ALA A 36 0.61 -3.12 -10.88
C ALA A 36 -0.27 -2.87 -9.64
N ALA A 37 0.04 -3.54 -8.54
CA ALA A 37 -0.69 -3.31 -7.30
C ALA A 37 -0.41 -1.94 -6.67
N ASN A 38 0.83 -1.46 -6.70
CA ASN A 38 1.15 -0.10 -6.25
C ASN A 38 0.45 0.96 -7.11
N GLU A 39 0.36 0.76 -8.42
CA GLU A 39 -0.41 1.62 -9.32
C GLU A 39 -1.89 1.63 -8.96
N SER A 40 -2.48 0.44 -8.72
CA SER A 40 -3.87 0.31 -8.29
C SER A 40 -4.14 1.03 -6.95
N SER A 41 -3.25 0.87 -5.97
CA SER A 41 -3.35 1.53 -4.66
C SER A 41 -3.20 3.05 -4.75
N ALA A 42 -2.32 3.54 -5.63
CA ALA A 42 -2.20 4.97 -5.90
C ALA A 42 -3.48 5.53 -6.53
N ALA A 43 -4.02 4.85 -7.55
CA ALA A 43 -5.26 5.24 -8.20
C ALA A 43 -6.46 5.24 -7.23
N SER A 44 -6.57 4.25 -6.34
CA SER A 44 -7.61 4.26 -5.31
C SER A 44 -7.44 5.41 -4.33
N SER A 45 -6.20 5.71 -3.91
CA SER A 45 -5.91 6.81 -2.98
C SER A 45 -6.34 8.16 -3.57
N ILE A 46 -6.04 8.41 -4.85
CA ILE A 46 -6.47 9.63 -5.56
C ILE A 46 -8.00 9.71 -5.68
N ARG A 47 -8.69 8.59 -5.98
CA ARG A 47 -10.17 8.57 -6.01
C ARG A 47 -10.79 8.92 -4.66
N THR A 48 -10.21 8.43 -3.57
CA THR A 48 -10.63 8.79 -2.21
C THR A 48 -10.45 10.28 -1.95
N VAL A 49 -9.28 10.83 -2.31
CA VAL A 49 -9.01 12.28 -2.17
C VAL A 49 -9.99 13.11 -2.97
N ASN A 50 -10.23 12.80 -4.25
CA ASN A 50 -11.18 13.53 -5.09
C ASN A 50 -12.60 13.53 -4.48
N THR A 51 -13.05 12.38 -3.98
CA THR A 51 -14.39 12.29 -3.35
C THR A 51 -14.45 13.13 -2.06
N ALA A 52 -13.38 13.13 -1.27
CA ALA A 52 -13.28 13.95 -0.08
C ALA A 52 -13.22 15.45 -0.39
N GLU A 53 -12.50 15.87 -1.42
CA GLU A 53 -12.45 17.27 -1.88
C GLU A 53 -13.84 17.78 -2.31
N VAL A 54 -14.61 16.98 -3.07
CA VAL A 54 -15.98 17.35 -3.46
C VAL A 54 -16.89 17.46 -2.24
N THR A 55 -16.74 16.56 -1.28
CA THR A 55 -17.49 16.58 -0.02
C THR A 55 -17.12 17.80 0.83
N TYR A 56 -15.82 18.13 0.91
CA TYR A 56 -15.30 19.30 1.60
C TYR A 56 -15.86 20.58 0.98
N TYR A 57 -15.79 20.73 -0.34
CA TYR A 57 -16.32 21.88 -1.07
C TYR A 57 -17.81 22.09 -0.80
N SER A 58 -18.58 20.99 -0.75
CA SER A 58 -20.02 21.04 -0.45
C SER A 58 -20.32 21.44 1.00
N THR A 59 -19.43 21.10 1.93
CA THR A 59 -19.57 21.40 3.36
C THR A 59 -19.09 22.81 3.71
N TYR A 60 -18.02 23.28 3.05
CA TYR A 60 -17.35 24.55 3.30
C TYR A 60 -17.23 25.40 2.02
N PRO A 61 -18.36 25.83 1.43
CA PRO A 61 -18.37 26.46 0.10
C PRO A 61 -17.60 27.79 0.03
N ALA A 62 -17.47 28.50 1.16
CA ALA A 62 -16.71 29.74 1.23
C ALA A 62 -15.18 29.53 1.16
N THR A 63 -14.70 28.33 1.49
CA THR A 63 -13.27 28.00 1.54
C THR A 63 -12.78 27.38 0.23
N GLY A 64 -13.66 26.75 -0.55
CA GLY A 64 -13.31 26.06 -1.78
C GLY A 64 -12.76 24.65 -1.52
N TYR A 65 -11.76 24.24 -2.31
CA TYR A 65 -11.04 22.97 -2.11
C TYR A 65 -10.00 23.10 -1.00
N ALA A 66 -9.71 22.00 -0.31
CA ALA A 66 -8.80 22.00 0.82
C ALA A 66 -7.39 21.53 0.46
N ALA A 67 -6.46 21.76 1.39
CA ALA A 67 -5.17 21.07 1.36
C ALA A 67 -5.36 19.64 1.87
N LEU A 68 -4.58 18.68 1.36
CA LEU A 68 -4.72 17.26 1.69
C LEU A 68 -4.66 16.97 3.20
N ALA A 69 -3.86 17.70 3.96
CA ALA A 69 -3.78 17.56 5.42
C ALA A 69 -5.10 17.96 6.11
N SER A 70 -5.82 18.96 5.60
CA SER A 70 -7.08 19.45 6.14
C SER A 70 -8.27 18.54 5.82
N LEU A 71 -8.14 17.65 4.82
CA LEU A 71 -9.12 16.59 4.58
C LEU A 71 -9.09 15.52 5.69
N GLY A 72 -7.95 15.34 6.35
CA GLY A 72 -7.79 14.41 7.46
C GLY A 72 -8.00 15.04 8.83
N GLY A 73 -7.60 14.30 9.87
CA GLY A 73 -7.57 14.77 11.24
C GLY A 73 -6.97 13.72 12.18
N ALA A 74 -5.90 14.09 12.89
CA ALA A 74 -5.20 13.20 13.83
C ALA A 74 -5.83 13.16 15.23
N ALA A 75 -6.79 14.03 15.54
CA ALA A 75 -7.42 14.09 16.85
C ALA A 75 -8.58 13.09 16.92
N SER A 76 -8.48 12.11 17.82
CA SER A 76 -9.61 11.25 18.19
C SER A 76 -10.22 11.75 19.51
N PRO A 77 -11.54 11.97 19.60
CA PRO A 77 -12.52 11.90 18.51
C PRO A 77 -12.33 13.05 17.52
N CYS A 78 -12.50 12.76 16.23
CA CYS A 78 -12.50 13.83 15.25
C CYS A 78 -13.78 14.67 15.40
N VAL A 79 -13.61 15.99 15.48
CA VAL A 79 -14.68 16.97 15.28
C VAL A 79 -14.45 17.67 13.94
N PRO A 80 -15.33 17.50 12.93
CA PRO A 80 -15.14 18.12 11.62
C PRO A 80 -15.08 19.65 11.71
N ALA A 81 -14.02 20.22 11.18
CA ALA A 81 -13.84 21.66 11.03
C ALA A 81 -13.13 21.96 9.69
N ILE A 82 -13.10 23.24 9.31
CA ILE A 82 -12.42 23.71 8.08
C ILE A 82 -10.95 23.26 8.04
N ALA A 83 -10.25 23.26 9.18
CA ALA A 83 -8.85 22.85 9.27
C ALA A 83 -8.63 21.32 9.39
N ASN A 84 -9.69 20.56 9.70
CA ASN A 84 -9.64 19.12 9.97
C ASN A 84 -11.02 18.50 9.69
N ALA A 85 -11.32 18.26 8.42
CA ALA A 85 -12.63 17.83 7.97
C ALA A 85 -12.90 16.33 8.21
N CYS A 86 -11.85 15.55 8.45
CA CYS A 86 -11.92 14.11 8.76
C CYS A 86 -12.73 13.28 7.76
N LEU A 87 -12.50 13.58 6.49
CA LEU A 87 -13.08 12.89 5.35
C LEU A 87 -12.20 11.74 4.88
N ILE A 88 -10.90 11.77 5.20
CA ILE A 88 -9.94 10.71 4.90
C ILE A 88 -9.11 10.33 6.14
N ASP A 89 -8.51 9.15 6.10
CA ASP A 89 -7.60 8.69 7.16
C ASP A 89 -6.34 9.58 7.27
N ASN A 90 -5.81 9.70 8.50
CA ASN A 90 -4.67 10.57 8.78
C ASN A 90 -3.38 10.12 8.07
N ASN A 91 -3.20 8.83 7.80
CA ASN A 91 -2.06 8.35 7.02
C ASN A 91 -2.14 8.88 5.58
N LEU A 92 -3.31 8.83 4.96
CA LEU A 92 -3.50 9.38 3.61
C LEU A 92 -3.38 10.91 3.60
N ALA A 93 -3.90 11.59 4.62
CA ALA A 93 -3.83 13.05 4.74
C ALA A 93 -2.41 13.60 4.95
N THR A 94 -1.54 12.83 5.62
CA THR A 94 -0.19 13.25 6.01
C THR A 94 0.93 12.50 5.28
N ASN A 95 0.59 11.65 4.31
CA ASN A 95 1.53 10.71 3.68
C ASN A 95 2.28 9.85 4.74
N GLY A 96 1.57 9.46 5.81
CA GLY A 96 2.12 8.78 6.99
C GLY A 96 3.32 9.50 7.62
N GLY A 97 3.32 10.83 7.66
CA GLY A 97 4.45 11.64 8.14
C GLY A 97 5.71 11.54 7.27
N GLY A 98 5.57 11.17 5.99
CA GLY A 98 6.68 10.90 5.06
C GLY A 98 7.16 9.45 5.05
N ALA A 99 6.62 8.59 5.92
CA ALA A 99 6.94 7.16 5.99
C ALA A 99 5.82 6.26 5.43
N GLY A 100 4.65 6.81 5.14
CA GLY A 100 3.46 6.06 4.70
C GLY A 100 3.54 5.67 3.24
N LYS A 101 4.03 4.46 2.95
CA LYS A 101 3.79 3.86 1.63
C LYS A 101 2.35 3.33 1.60
N SER A 102 1.50 3.92 0.76
CA SER A 102 0.21 3.31 0.39
C SER A 102 0.47 2.30 -0.74
N GLY A 103 0.48 0.98 -0.44
CA GLY A 103 0.85 -0.05 -1.43
C GLY A 103 1.28 -1.40 -0.82
N TYR A 104 1.89 -2.26 -1.64
CA TYR A 104 2.43 -3.56 -1.19
C TYR A 104 3.74 -3.38 -0.41
N ASN A 105 3.74 -3.79 0.86
CA ASN A 105 4.96 -3.96 1.67
C ASN A 105 5.70 -5.24 1.26
#